data_AF-A0A2N3I7K9-F1
#
_entry.id   AF-A0A2N3I7K9-F1
#
_cell.length_a   1.000
_cell.length_b   1.000
_cell.length_c   1.000
_cell.angle_alpha   90.00
_cell.angle_beta   90.00
_cell.angle_gamma   90.00
#
_symmetry.space_group_name_H-M   'P 1'
#
loop_
_entity.id
_entity.type
_entity.pdbx_description
1 polymer ?
#
loop_
_entity_poly.entity_id
_entity_poly.type
_entity_poly.pdbx_seq_one_letter_code
_entity_poly.pdbx_strand_id
1 'polypeptide(L)'
;MACVAGCSITNGTSLQVNWREVNCHNKLRHPSLPVFHFSLACNHCEEAPCMKNCPALAYSRDEKTGAIIHHAEACIGCKYCTWACPYDAPKLNKSTKIVEKCNFCVDRISEGKRPACVEACPVGALEFGQKEITEEDYITPGFVNIGIKPSIQLIPLREEHTTPAIENLDAVEISSEKLESYLPKKESKVSLDKEWTLVLFTLAVAGLASWQAAHLFGKAEMSLIPFAIVSVLAIALTSLHIGKKLRMWRFILNLKGSWLSREIFSFSTFLGLTGLQIITENQMIGYVAMAFGIFSLISVDMVYKFLKRRDGLVLHSGMVTLTAVLLFAWLQEVSILVELIILAKGSLYVWRKIALKKIEIRYFPILSIVRIICLLLPYILLDLEMILPISLIIIFAGEIIDRSEFYHESDVITPENELRILNYKT
;
A
#
# COMPACT_ATOMS: atom_id res chain seq x y z
N MET A 1 21.70 -17.75 -11.19
CA MET A 1 21.33 -17.36 -9.80
C MET A 1 22.52 -17.10 -8.87
N ALA A 2 23.78 -17.09 -9.35
CA ALA A 2 24.96 -16.96 -8.48
C ALA A 2 24.98 -15.68 -7.62
N CYS A 3 24.54 -14.54 -8.19
CA CYS A 3 24.43 -13.27 -7.45
C CYS A 3 23.43 -13.33 -6.27
N VAL A 4 22.37 -14.14 -6.38
CA VAL A 4 21.38 -14.37 -5.30
C VAL A 4 22.03 -15.22 -4.21
N ALA A 5 22.65 -16.34 -4.58
CA ALA A 5 23.33 -17.22 -3.64
C ALA A 5 24.46 -16.50 -2.88
N GLY A 6 25.31 -15.75 -3.59
CA GLY A 6 26.39 -14.96 -2.98
C GLY A 6 25.86 -13.91 -1.98
N CYS A 7 24.75 -13.26 -2.30
CA CYS A 7 24.08 -12.34 -1.39
C CYS A 7 23.56 -13.07 -0.13
N SER A 8 22.91 -14.20 -0.31
CA SER A 8 22.30 -14.96 0.78
C SER A 8 23.34 -15.57 1.72
N ILE A 9 24.41 -16.15 1.19
CA ILE A 9 25.52 -16.72 1.98
C ILE A 9 26.18 -15.63 2.82
N THR A 10 26.49 -14.50 2.21
CA THR A 10 27.19 -13.39 2.89
C THR A 10 26.36 -12.79 4.02
N ASN A 11 25.05 -12.60 3.80
CA ASN A 11 24.18 -11.91 4.75
C ASN A 11 23.36 -12.85 5.64
N GLY A 12 23.55 -14.17 5.51
CA GLY A 12 22.78 -15.17 6.26
C GLY A 12 21.27 -15.08 6.05
N THR A 13 20.81 -14.65 4.87
CA THR A 13 19.37 -14.48 4.62
C THR A 13 18.66 -15.83 4.62
N SER A 14 17.48 -15.92 5.22
CA SER A 14 16.66 -17.13 5.12
C SER A 14 16.28 -17.43 3.66
N LEU A 15 16.09 -18.71 3.32
CA LEU A 15 15.62 -19.12 1.98
C LEU A 15 14.26 -18.53 1.58
N GLN A 16 13.50 -18.01 2.55
CA GLN A 16 12.19 -17.39 2.33
C GLN A 16 12.28 -15.91 1.93
N VAL A 17 13.44 -15.25 2.13
CA VAL A 17 13.58 -13.81 1.91
C VAL A 17 14.87 -13.52 1.14
N ASN A 18 14.72 -13.32 -0.17
CA ASN A 18 15.83 -12.95 -1.04
C ASN A 18 15.98 -11.43 -1.11
N TRP A 19 17.16 -10.92 -0.72
CA TRP A 19 17.51 -9.49 -0.82
C TRP A 19 17.85 -9.06 -2.25
N ARG A 20 18.22 -10.01 -3.10
CA ARG A 20 18.44 -9.87 -4.55
C ARG A 20 17.68 -10.98 -5.27
N GLU A 21 17.06 -10.67 -6.39
CA GLU A 21 16.32 -11.63 -7.21
C GLU A 21 16.72 -11.53 -8.68
N VAL A 22 16.54 -12.61 -9.42
CA VAL A 22 16.65 -12.61 -10.88
C VAL A 22 15.25 -12.78 -11.45
N ASN A 23 14.74 -11.69 -12.01
CA ASN A 23 13.46 -11.65 -12.70
C ASN A 23 13.66 -12.08 -14.14
N CYS A 24 12.88 -13.07 -14.57
CA CYS A 24 12.95 -13.60 -15.93
C CYS A 24 11.73 -13.08 -16.70
N HIS A 25 11.99 -12.39 -17.82
CA HIS A 25 10.98 -12.13 -18.83
C HIS A 25 10.82 -13.37 -19.71
N ASN A 26 9.59 -13.67 -20.15
CA ASN A 26 9.26 -14.92 -20.85
C ASN A 26 9.69 -16.19 -20.09
N LYS A 27 9.22 -16.36 -18.83
CA LYS A 27 9.51 -17.55 -17.99
C LYS A 27 9.17 -18.88 -18.65
N LEU A 28 8.17 -18.88 -19.54
CA LEU A 28 7.70 -20.05 -20.27
C LEU A 28 8.59 -20.40 -21.47
N ARG A 29 9.56 -19.53 -21.83
CA ARG A 29 10.45 -19.69 -22.99
C ARG A 29 9.67 -19.89 -24.29
N HIS A 30 8.62 -19.10 -24.47
CA HIS A 30 7.86 -19.12 -25.70
C HIS A 30 8.78 -18.71 -26.88
N PRO A 31 8.82 -19.46 -28.00
CA PRO A 31 9.75 -19.20 -29.09
C PRO A 31 9.67 -17.80 -29.71
N SER A 32 8.46 -17.24 -29.82
CA SER A 32 8.24 -15.91 -30.41
C SER A 32 8.58 -14.73 -29.49
N LEU A 33 8.99 -14.97 -28.24
CA LEU A 33 9.30 -13.91 -27.29
C LEU A 33 10.76 -13.99 -26.83
N PRO A 34 11.45 -12.85 -26.72
CA PRO A 34 12.81 -12.85 -26.21
C PRO A 34 12.85 -13.27 -24.73
N VAL A 35 13.97 -13.81 -24.28
CA VAL A 35 14.20 -14.17 -22.88
C VAL A 35 15.29 -13.25 -22.32
N PHE A 36 14.94 -12.48 -21.30
CA PHE A 36 15.89 -11.62 -20.60
C PHE A 36 15.86 -11.92 -19.10
N HIS A 37 17.01 -11.74 -18.46
CA HIS A 37 17.17 -11.91 -17.01
C HIS A 37 17.62 -10.60 -16.38
N PHE A 38 16.80 -10.07 -15.47
CA PHE A 38 17.06 -8.84 -14.73
C PHE A 38 17.40 -9.16 -13.28
N SER A 39 18.64 -8.91 -12.86
CA SER A 39 19.02 -9.03 -11.46
C SER A 39 18.69 -7.74 -10.70
N LEU A 40 17.68 -7.79 -9.84
CA LEU A 40 17.20 -6.64 -9.06
C LEU A 40 17.50 -6.82 -7.57
N ALA A 41 17.80 -5.71 -6.90
CA ALA A 41 17.98 -5.61 -5.45
C ALA A 41 17.48 -4.23 -4.98
N CYS A 42 17.81 -3.81 -3.76
CA CYS A 42 17.58 -2.43 -3.35
C CYS A 42 18.43 -1.46 -4.18
N ASN A 43 17.81 -0.42 -4.73
CA ASN A 43 18.51 0.59 -5.53
C ASN A 43 19.17 1.71 -4.70
N HIS A 44 19.07 1.66 -3.37
CA HIS A 44 19.67 2.64 -2.43
C HIS A 44 19.46 4.12 -2.80
N CYS A 45 18.26 4.42 -3.30
CA CYS A 45 17.93 5.71 -3.93
C CYS A 45 18.25 6.95 -3.08
N GLU A 46 18.58 8.04 -3.75
CA GLU A 46 18.84 9.35 -3.13
C GLU A 46 17.57 9.92 -2.48
N GLU A 47 16.42 9.77 -3.13
CA GLU A 47 15.12 10.15 -2.59
C GLU A 47 14.35 8.88 -2.18
N ALA A 48 14.89 8.16 -1.19
CA ALA A 48 14.41 6.84 -0.79
C ALA A 48 13.00 6.85 -0.16
N PRO A 49 11.97 6.30 -0.84
CA PRO A 49 10.60 6.31 -0.30
C PRO A 49 10.47 5.48 0.98
N CYS A 50 11.22 4.38 1.09
CA CYS A 50 11.19 3.53 2.28
C CYS A 50 11.72 4.25 3.54
N MET A 51 12.78 5.04 3.40
CA MET A 51 13.33 5.85 4.50
C MET A 51 12.38 7.00 4.85
N LYS A 52 11.92 7.75 3.84
CA LYS A 52 11.03 8.92 4.02
C LYS A 52 9.73 8.58 4.74
N ASN A 53 9.13 7.43 4.43
CA ASN A 53 7.80 7.07 4.92
C ASN A 53 7.81 6.09 6.11
N CYS A 54 8.97 5.61 6.56
CA CYS A 54 9.04 4.68 7.70
C CYS A 54 8.55 5.38 8.98
N PRO A 55 7.48 4.89 9.64
CA PRO A 55 6.95 5.55 10.83
C PRO A 55 7.92 5.47 12.02
N ALA A 56 8.71 4.40 12.09
CA ALA A 56 9.64 4.11 13.18
C ALA A 56 11.05 4.69 12.98
N LEU A 57 11.28 5.42 11.88
CA LEU A 57 12.61 5.91 11.47
C LEU A 57 13.68 4.80 11.50
N ALA A 58 13.31 3.60 11.01
CA ALA A 58 14.19 2.43 11.01
C ALA A 58 15.19 2.39 9.83
N TYR A 59 15.47 3.54 9.22
CA TYR A 59 16.40 3.66 8.11
C TYR A 59 17.31 4.86 8.31
N SER A 60 18.57 4.73 7.88
CA SER A 60 19.51 5.85 7.76
C SER A 60 20.19 5.83 6.39
N ARG A 61 20.80 6.94 6.01
CA ARG A 61 21.73 6.99 4.88
C ARG A 61 23.14 6.88 5.44
N ASP A 62 23.94 5.97 4.88
CA ASP A 62 25.37 5.94 5.14
C ASP A 62 26.05 7.09 4.38
N GLU A 63 26.82 7.92 5.09
CA GLU A 63 27.42 9.14 4.53
C GLU A 63 28.53 8.84 3.52
N LYS A 64 29.23 7.71 3.69
CA LYS A 64 30.38 7.35 2.84
C LYS A 64 29.95 6.75 1.51
N THR A 65 28.99 5.83 1.55
CA THR A 65 28.56 5.06 0.37
C THR A 65 27.24 5.56 -0.21
N GLY A 66 26.51 6.42 0.49
CA GLY A 66 25.15 6.81 0.15
C GLY A 66 24.12 5.70 0.37
N ALA A 67 24.51 4.53 0.90
CA ALA A 67 23.63 3.39 1.06
C ALA A 67 22.51 3.67 2.06
N ILE A 68 21.26 3.40 1.68
CA ILE A 68 20.15 3.30 2.63
C ILE A 68 20.33 2.05 3.49
N ILE A 69 20.51 2.20 4.81
CA ILE A 69 20.67 1.11 5.77
C ILE A 69 19.36 0.92 6.55
N HIS A 70 19.00 -0.34 6.83
CA HIS A 70 17.83 -0.67 7.63
C HIS A 70 18.26 -1.19 9.00
N HIS A 71 17.64 -0.66 10.05
CA HIS A 71 17.95 -0.93 11.45
C HIS A 71 16.93 -1.90 12.04
N ALA A 72 17.31 -3.16 12.18
CA ALA A 72 16.42 -4.26 12.59
C ALA A 72 15.82 -4.07 13.99
N GLU A 73 16.56 -3.43 14.89
CA GLU A 73 16.20 -3.10 16.26
C GLU A 73 15.16 -1.98 16.35
N ALA A 74 15.17 -1.04 15.40
CA ALA A 74 14.18 0.02 15.31
C ALA A 74 12.90 -0.42 14.57
N CYS A 75 13.01 -1.41 13.69
CA CYS A 75 11.90 -1.90 12.88
C CYS A 75 10.73 -2.44 13.73
N ILE A 76 9.52 -1.98 13.41
CA ILE A 76 8.27 -2.43 14.03
C ILE A 76 7.54 -3.51 13.19
N GLY A 77 8.00 -3.78 11.98
CA GLY A 77 7.37 -4.77 11.09
C GLY A 77 5.98 -4.36 10.56
N CYS A 78 5.73 -3.06 10.33
CA CYS A 78 4.44 -2.56 9.81
C CYS A 78 4.24 -2.73 8.30
N LYS A 79 5.27 -3.20 7.57
CA LYS A 79 5.26 -3.40 6.11
C LYS A 79 5.03 -2.15 5.23
N TYR A 80 4.81 -0.97 5.79
CA TYR A 80 4.52 0.23 4.99
C TYR A 80 5.60 0.56 3.94
N CYS A 81 6.87 0.27 4.25
CA CYS A 81 7.98 0.42 3.31
C CYS A 81 7.95 -0.56 2.12
N THR A 82 7.28 -1.71 2.24
CA THR A 82 7.09 -2.68 1.14
C THR A 82 6.04 -2.22 0.14
N TRP A 83 5.16 -1.28 0.53
CA TRP A 83 4.21 -0.59 -0.33
C TRP A 83 4.87 0.62 -1.00
N ALA A 84 5.70 1.36 -0.27
CA ALA A 84 6.33 2.58 -0.77
C ALA A 84 7.46 2.33 -1.78
N CYS A 85 8.12 1.17 -1.76
CA CYS A 85 9.26 0.88 -2.64
C CYS A 85 8.81 0.35 -4.00
N PRO A 86 9.09 1.06 -5.12
CA PRO A 86 8.69 0.60 -6.47
C PRO A 86 9.49 -0.62 -6.95
N TYR A 87 10.62 -0.91 -6.31
CA TYR A 87 11.52 -2.01 -6.68
C TYR A 87 11.26 -3.30 -5.91
N ASP A 88 10.24 -3.34 -5.05
CA ASP A 88 9.94 -4.50 -4.19
C ASP A 88 11.16 -4.99 -3.36
N ALA A 89 12.02 -4.05 -2.94
CA ALA A 89 13.25 -4.41 -2.26
C ALA A 89 13.07 -4.74 -0.76
N PRO A 90 12.29 -3.97 0.03
CA PRO A 90 11.99 -4.32 1.41
C PRO A 90 10.98 -5.47 1.47
N LYS A 91 11.34 -6.54 2.18
CA LYS A 91 10.51 -7.73 2.33
C LYS A 91 10.33 -8.08 3.79
N LEU A 92 9.11 -8.43 4.18
CA LEU A 92 8.86 -8.90 5.54
C LEU A 92 9.38 -10.33 5.70
N ASN A 93 10.30 -10.53 6.63
CA ASN A 93 10.66 -11.87 7.08
C ASN A 93 9.58 -12.37 8.05
N LYS A 94 8.88 -13.44 7.65
CA LYS A 94 7.75 -14.00 8.41
C LYS A 94 8.18 -14.59 9.76
N SER A 95 9.43 -15.04 9.88
CA SER A 95 9.99 -15.64 11.09
C SER A 95 10.41 -14.56 12.09
N THR A 96 11.19 -13.57 11.63
CA THR A 96 11.69 -12.50 12.51
C THR A 96 10.67 -11.39 12.75
N LYS A 97 9.61 -11.31 11.93
CA LYS A 97 8.56 -10.28 11.95
C LYS A 97 9.08 -8.85 11.75
N ILE A 98 10.21 -8.72 11.07
CA ILE A 98 10.78 -7.43 10.66
C ILE A 98 11.00 -7.42 9.16
N VAL A 99 11.17 -6.23 8.60
CA VAL A 99 11.52 -6.07 7.19
C VAL A 99 13.03 -6.25 7.02
N GLU A 100 13.42 -6.83 5.90
CA GLU A 100 14.81 -7.01 5.50
C GLU A 100 14.98 -6.57 4.03
N LYS A 101 16.19 -6.15 3.68
CA LYS A 101 16.56 -5.73 2.33
C LYS A 101 18.07 -5.73 2.18
N CYS A 102 18.53 -5.63 0.94
CA CYS A 102 19.94 -5.38 0.63
C CYS A 102 20.52 -4.20 1.46
N ASN A 103 21.68 -4.43 2.05
CA ASN A 103 22.48 -3.47 2.83
C ASN A 103 23.63 -2.87 2.01
N PHE A 104 23.61 -3.01 0.68
CA PHE A 104 24.69 -2.60 -0.22
C PHE A 104 26.04 -3.29 0.03
N CYS A 105 26.09 -4.34 0.87
CA CYS A 105 27.35 -4.92 1.36
C CYS A 105 28.28 -3.87 1.99
N VAL A 106 27.75 -2.89 2.72
CA VAL A 106 28.55 -1.81 3.34
C VAL A 106 29.72 -2.32 4.17
N ASP A 107 29.53 -3.42 4.92
CA ASP A 107 30.59 -4.03 5.72
C ASP A 107 31.74 -4.60 4.87
N ARG A 108 31.44 -5.07 3.65
CA ARG A 108 32.48 -5.52 2.71
C ARG A 108 33.19 -4.33 2.07
N ILE A 109 32.42 -3.31 1.69
CA ILE A 109 32.96 -2.11 1.04
C ILE A 109 33.92 -1.38 1.97
N SER A 110 33.61 -1.31 3.28
CA SER A 110 34.49 -0.69 4.28
C SER A 110 35.83 -1.43 4.44
N GLU A 111 35.89 -2.72 4.10
CA GLU A 111 37.10 -3.54 4.06
C GLU A 111 37.80 -3.53 2.67
N GLY A 112 37.34 -2.69 1.73
CA GLY A 112 37.90 -2.62 0.38
C GLY A 112 37.50 -3.81 -0.52
N LYS A 113 36.51 -4.61 -0.11
CA LYS A 113 36.00 -5.75 -0.89
C LYS A 113 34.81 -5.33 -1.76
N ARG A 114 34.63 -6.04 -2.88
CA ARG A 114 33.47 -5.84 -3.77
C ARG A 114 32.19 -6.41 -3.11
N PRO A 115 30.99 -5.90 -3.46
CA PRO A 115 29.73 -6.50 -3.04
C PRO A 115 29.65 -7.97 -3.43
N ALA A 116 29.11 -8.81 -2.55
CA ALA A 116 29.10 -10.27 -2.75
C ALA A 116 28.39 -10.69 -4.05
N CYS A 117 27.31 -10.00 -4.41
CA CYS A 117 26.57 -10.29 -5.63
C CYS A 117 27.34 -9.95 -6.93
N VAL A 118 28.23 -8.95 -6.87
CA VAL A 118 29.09 -8.54 -7.97
C VAL A 118 30.23 -9.55 -8.13
N GLU A 119 30.89 -9.90 -7.04
CA GLU A 119 31.98 -10.88 -7.02
C GLU A 119 31.52 -12.29 -7.44
N ALA A 120 30.31 -12.69 -7.03
CA ALA A 120 29.73 -13.96 -7.41
C ALA A 120 29.18 -14.00 -8.86
N CYS A 121 29.19 -12.91 -9.62
CA CYS A 121 28.59 -12.86 -10.95
C CYS A 121 29.52 -13.50 -12.01
N PRO A 122 29.20 -14.71 -12.54
CA PRO A 122 30.11 -15.43 -13.43
C PRO A 122 30.25 -14.76 -14.81
N VAL A 123 29.25 -13.99 -15.23
CA VAL A 123 29.17 -13.37 -16.56
C VAL A 123 29.47 -11.87 -16.55
N GLY A 124 29.87 -11.31 -15.39
CA GLY A 124 30.17 -9.88 -15.28
C GLY A 124 28.98 -8.95 -15.57
N ALA A 125 27.74 -9.41 -15.34
CA ALA A 125 26.52 -8.61 -15.56
C ALA A 125 26.28 -7.55 -14.47
N LEU A 126 27.04 -7.58 -13.38
CA LEU A 126 26.96 -6.63 -12.27
C LEU A 126 28.33 -6.01 -12.05
N GLU A 127 28.36 -4.69 -11.88
CA GLU A 127 29.57 -3.90 -11.61
C GLU A 127 29.32 -2.98 -10.41
N PHE A 128 30.39 -2.59 -9.71
CA PHE A 128 30.33 -1.65 -8.59
C PHE A 128 31.48 -0.66 -8.68
N GLY A 129 31.15 0.62 -8.61
CA GLY A 129 32.12 1.70 -8.63
C GLY A 129 31.47 3.05 -8.45
N GLN A 130 32.29 4.09 -8.48
CA GLN A 130 31.83 5.47 -8.55
C GLN A 130 31.58 5.83 -10.01
N LYS A 131 30.46 6.50 -10.28
CA LYS A 131 30.09 7.03 -11.59
C LYS A 131 29.52 8.42 -11.38
N GLU A 132 29.93 9.40 -12.19
CA GLU A 132 29.21 10.67 -12.28
C GLU A 132 27.84 10.40 -12.90
N ILE A 133 26.79 10.80 -12.19
CA ILE A 133 25.41 10.55 -12.59
C ILE A 133 24.87 11.82 -13.26
N THR A 134 24.34 11.67 -14.47
CA THR A 134 23.61 12.72 -15.19
C THR A 134 22.10 12.53 -15.04
N GLU A 135 21.30 13.55 -15.37
CA GLU A 135 19.83 13.41 -15.30
C GLU A 135 19.28 12.31 -16.22
N GLU A 136 19.98 12.00 -17.31
CA GLU A 136 19.62 10.93 -18.25
C GLU A 136 19.82 9.52 -17.65
N ASP A 137 20.81 9.36 -16.76
CA ASP A 137 21.04 8.11 -16.03
C ASP A 137 19.87 7.78 -15.07
N TYR A 138 19.11 8.77 -14.61
CA TYR A 138 17.91 8.50 -13.83
C TYR A 138 16.71 8.06 -14.67
N ILE A 139 16.86 7.79 -15.96
CA ILE A 139 15.79 7.22 -16.77
C ILE A 139 16.09 5.74 -16.96
N THR A 140 15.47 4.89 -16.15
CA THR A 140 15.51 3.43 -16.34
C THR A 140 14.29 3.01 -17.15
N PRO A 141 14.42 2.63 -18.43
CA PRO A 141 13.27 2.25 -19.24
C PRO A 141 12.47 1.11 -18.60
N GLY A 142 11.15 1.28 -18.50
CA GLY A 142 10.24 0.27 -17.95
C GLY A 142 10.13 0.24 -16.42
N PHE A 143 10.76 1.16 -15.68
CA PHE A 143 10.63 1.27 -14.22
C PHE A 143 10.17 2.67 -13.78
N VAL A 144 9.39 2.74 -12.69
CA VAL A 144 9.02 4.03 -12.08
C VAL A 144 10.25 4.73 -11.50
N ASN A 145 10.58 5.91 -12.02
CA ASN A 145 11.70 6.73 -11.54
C ASN A 145 11.34 8.20 -11.27
N ILE A 146 10.07 8.49 -10.97
CA ILE A 146 9.65 9.88 -10.80
C ILE A 146 10.18 10.40 -9.45
N GLY A 147 11.29 11.14 -9.52
CA GLY A 147 11.87 11.90 -8.40
C GLY A 147 12.55 11.07 -7.31
N ILE A 148 12.87 9.79 -7.54
CA ILE A 148 13.47 8.91 -6.53
C ILE A 148 14.99 8.71 -6.69
N LYS A 149 15.55 8.95 -7.89
CA LYS A 149 17.00 8.95 -8.18
C LYS A 149 17.73 7.68 -7.67
N PRO A 150 17.53 6.50 -8.30
CA PRO A 150 18.15 5.24 -7.91
C PRO A 150 19.67 5.26 -8.17
N SER A 151 20.43 4.61 -7.29
CA SER A 151 21.88 4.47 -7.42
C SER A 151 22.29 3.27 -8.29
N ILE A 152 21.37 2.33 -8.53
CA ILE A 152 21.60 1.22 -9.47
C ILE A 152 21.22 1.69 -10.87
N GLN A 153 22.18 1.53 -11.78
CA GLN A 153 22.10 1.98 -13.17
C GLN A 153 22.06 0.79 -14.13
N LEU A 154 21.18 0.83 -15.12
CA LEU A 154 21.17 -0.15 -16.20
C LEU A 154 22.06 0.37 -17.33
N ILE A 155 23.18 -0.30 -17.55
CA ILE A 155 24.08 0.02 -18.66
C ILE A 155 23.56 -0.70 -19.91
N PRO A 156 23.44 -0.02 -21.07
CA PRO A 156 23.06 -0.65 -22.32
C PRO A 156 23.95 -1.86 -22.67
N LEU A 157 23.41 -2.79 -23.47
CA LEU A 157 24.15 -3.95 -23.97
C LEU A 157 25.40 -3.49 -24.72
N ARG A 158 26.52 -4.20 -24.53
CA ARG A 158 27.76 -3.97 -25.27
C ARG A 158 27.51 -4.17 -26.77
N GLU A 159 28.05 -3.31 -27.62
CA GLU A 159 27.77 -3.27 -29.07
C GLU A 159 27.99 -4.62 -29.79
N GLU A 160 28.92 -5.44 -29.29
CA GLU A 160 29.23 -6.79 -29.79
C GLU A 160 28.07 -7.80 -29.69
N HIS A 161 27.00 -7.48 -28.95
CA HIS A 161 25.82 -8.35 -28.73
C HIS A 161 24.50 -7.61 -28.99
N THR A 162 24.46 -6.77 -30.02
CA THR A 162 23.30 -5.93 -30.36
C THR A 162 22.19 -6.68 -31.11
N THR A 163 22.51 -7.78 -31.77
CA THR A 163 21.53 -8.66 -32.40
C THR A 163 21.39 -9.95 -31.61
N PRO A 164 20.21 -10.24 -30.99
CA PRO A 164 19.94 -11.61 -30.60
C PRO A 164 19.97 -12.47 -31.86
N ALA A 165 20.70 -13.59 -31.84
CA ALA A 165 20.76 -14.54 -32.94
C ALA A 165 19.39 -15.23 -33.10
N ILE A 166 18.42 -14.52 -33.69
CA ILE A 166 17.11 -15.05 -34.05
C ILE A 166 17.09 -15.09 -35.57
N GLU A 167 17.64 -16.18 -36.14
CA GLU A 167 17.71 -16.39 -37.59
C GLU A 167 16.38 -16.88 -38.19
N ASN A 168 15.37 -17.20 -37.37
CA ASN A 168 14.05 -17.63 -37.84
C ASN A 168 12.94 -17.01 -37.01
N LEU A 169 12.34 -15.94 -37.55
CA LEU A 169 11.05 -15.42 -37.14
C LEU A 169 10.04 -15.73 -38.25
N ASP A 170 9.66 -16.99 -38.38
CA ASP A 170 8.28 -17.26 -38.78
C ASP A 170 7.43 -16.82 -37.60
N ALA A 171 7.13 -15.52 -37.56
CA ALA A 171 6.41 -14.89 -36.47
C ALA A 171 4.99 -15.49 -36.43
N VAL A 172 4.81 -16.53 -35.63
CA VAL A 172 3.47 -16.93 -35.21
C VAL A 172 2.95 -15.78 -34.36
N GLU A 173 2.05 -14.98 -34.92
CA GLU A 173 1.26 -14.01 -34.16
C GLU A 173 0.47 -14.77 -33.11
N ILE A 174 0.89 -14.64 -31.86
CA ILE A 174 0.16 -15.20 -30.72
C ILE A 174 -0.35 -14.04 -29.90
N SER A 175 -1.65 -14.05 -29.60
CA SER A 175 -2.23 -13.05 -28.73
C SER A 175 -1.56 -13.08 -27.36
N SER A 176 -1.15 -11.91 -26.87
CA SER A 176 -0.58 -11.71 -25.54
C SER A 176 -1.45 -12.33 -24.43
N GLU A 177 -2.77 -12.29 -24.61
CA GLU A 177 -3.77 -12.92 -23.74
C GLU A 177 -3.60 -14.44 -23.60
N LYS A 178 -3.32 -15.15 -24.69
CA LYS A 178 -3.13 -16.61 -24.66
C LYS A 178 -1.86 -16.95 -23.89
N LEU A 179 -0.80 -16.15 -24.07
CA LEU A 179 0.47 -16.33 -23.37
C LEU A 179 0.33 -16.12 -21.86
N GLU A 180 -0.46 -15.13 -21.45
CA GLU A 180 -0.74 -14.87 -20.03
C GLU A 180 -1.53 -15.98 -19.35
N SER A 181 -2.42 -16.67 -20.07
CA SER A 181 -3.21 -17.77 -19.50
C SER A 181 -2.35 -18.91 -18.94
N TYR A 182 -1.11 -19.05 -19.45
CA TYR A 182 -0.14 -20.05 -19.02
C TYR A 182 0.75 -19.58 -17.87
N LEU A 183 0.78 -18.27 -17.57
CA LEU A 183 1.58 -17.75 -16.46
C LEU A 183 0.84 -17.97 -15.14
N PRO A 184 1.54 -18.41 -14.07
CA PRO A 184 0.92 -18.50 -12.76
C PRO A 184 0.37 -17.13 -12.35
N LYS A 185 -0.89 -17.12 -11.90
CA LYS A 185 -1.53 -15.94 -11.31
C LYS A 185 -0.69 -15.52 -10.11
N LYS A 186 -0.19 -14.29 -10.15
CA LYS A 186 0.56 -13.73 -9.03
C LYS A 186 -0.43 -13.30 -7.95
N GLU A 187 -0.11 -13.63 -6.71
CA GLU A 187 -0.83 -13.09 -5.56
C GLU A 187 -0.57 -11.59 -5.42
N SER A 188 -1.63 -10.81 -5.27
CA SER A 188 -1.52 -9.41 -4.87
C SER A 188 -0.80 -9.31 -3.52
N LYS A 189 0.02 -8.27 -3.35
CA LYS A 189 0.63 -7.96 -2.05
C LYS A 189 -0.40 -7.45 -1.05
N VAL A 190 -1.49 -6.90 -1.58
CA VAL A 190 -2.58 -6.29 -0.83
C VAL A 190 -3.85 -7.04 -1.20
N SER A 191 -4.45 -7.72 -0.24
CA SER A 191 -5.63 -8.53 -0.45
C SER A 191 -6.48 -8.59 0.81
N LEU A 192 -7.78 -8.84 0.65
CA LEU A 192 -8.73 -8.82 1.75
C LEU A 192 -8.37 -9.84 2.85
N ASP A 193 -7.91 -11.03 2.49
CA ASP A 193 -7.47 -12.07 3.43
C ASP A 193 -6.27 -11.62 4.27
N LYS A 194 -5.38 -10.79 3.71
CA LYS A 194 -4.19 -10.26 4.39
C LYS A 194 -4.51 -9.02 5.22
N GLU A 195 -5.51 -8.23 4.81
CA GLU A 195 -5.76 -6.87 5.33
C GLU A 195 -7.18 -6.68 5.93
N TRP A 196 -7.92 -7.75 6.24
CA TRP A 196 -9.29 -7.67 6.79
C TRP A 196 -9.38 -6.84 8.09
N THR A 197 -8.34 -6.90 8.92
CA THR A 197 -8.26 -6.09 10.15
C THR A 197 -8.25 -4.60 9.86
N LEU A 198 -7.62 -4.17 8.76
CA LEU A 198 -7.60 -2.77 8.34
C LEU A 198 -8.98 -2.32 7.88
N VAL A 199 -9.75 -3.17 7.17
CA VAL A 199 -11.13 -2.85 6.79
C VAL A 199 -11.96 -2.50 8.02
N LEU A 200 -11.96 -3.38 9.02
CA LEU A 200 -12.71 -3.16 10.26
C LEU A 200 -12.22 -1.94 11.05
N PHE A 201 -10.90 -1.76 11.13
CA PHE A 201 -10.31 -0.58 11.77
C PHE A 201 -10.78 0.72 11.10
N THR A 202 -10.71 0.81 9.77
CA THR A 202 -11.12 2.04 9.06
C THR A 202 -12.61 2.37 9.25
N LEU A 203 -13.47 1.35 9.33
CA LEU A 203 -14.90 1.53 9.63
C LEU A 203 -15.13 1.97 11.08
N ALA A 204 -14.36 1.43 12.03
CA ALA A 204 -14.41 1.87 13.42
C ALA A 204 -13.97 3.33 13.57
N VAL A 205 -12.92 3.77 12.87
CA VAL A 205 -12.48 5.18 12.85
C VAL A 205 -13.60 6.08 12.30
N ALA A 206 -14.22 5.69 11.18
CA ALA A 206 -15.37 6.41 10.61
C ALA A 206 -16.52 6.52 11.61
N GLY A 207 -16.96 5.40 12.18
CA GLY A 207 -18.06 5.36 13.13
C GLY A 207 -17.80 6.20 14.39
N LEU A 208 -16.62 6.09 14.99
CA LEU A 208 -16.26 6.86 16.19
C LEU A 208 -16.20 8.37 15.89
N ALA A 209 -15.58 8.78 14.78
CA ALA A 209 -15.50 10.19 14.41
C ALA A 209 -16.89 10.78 14.11
N SER A 210 -17.74 10.04 13.41
CA SER A 210 -19.13 10.44 13.15
C SER A 210 -19.98 10.51 14.42
N TRP A 211 -19.80 9.58 15.36
CA TRP A 211 -20.50 9.58 16.64
C TRP A 211 -20.08 10.77 17.51
N GLN A 212 -18.77 11.07 17.60
CA GLN A 212 -18.25 12.26 18.27
C GLN A 212 -18.86 13.54 17.69
N ALA A 213 -18.82 13.68 16.36
CA ALA A 213 -19.40 14.84 15.71
C ALA A 213 -20.89 14.93 16.02
N ALA A 214 -21.63 13.82 15.91
CA ALA A 214 -23.06 13.81 16.16
C ALA A 214 -23.44 14.17 17.59
N HIS A 215 -22.59 13.79 18.55
CA HIS A 215 -22.73 14.16 19.95
C HIS A 215 -22.55 15.66 20.19
N LEU A 216 -21.56 16.30 19.55
CA LEU A 216 -21.36 17.74 19.66
C LEU A 216 -22.52 18.59 19.12
N PHE A 217 -23.22 18.08 18.11
CA PHE A 217 -24.40 18.73 17.54
C PHE A 217 -25.72 18.31 18.23
N GLY A 218 -25.66 17.52 19.31
CA GLY A 218 -26.79 17.29 20.21
C GLY A 218 -27.82 16.24 19.76
N LYS A 219 -27.53 15.43 18.74
CA LYS A 219 -28.43 14.36 18.25
C LYS A 219 -28.07 12.96 18.71
N ALA A 220 -26.85 12.75 19.20
CA ALA A 220 -26.41 11.45 19.69
C ALA A 220 -25.85 11.56 21.10
N GLU A 221 -26.40 10.78 22.03
CA GLU A 221 -25.75 10.59 23.32
C GLU A 221 -24.49 9.77 23.15
N MET A 222 -23.44 10.12 23.91
CA MET A 222 -22.16 9.42 23.86
C MET A 222 -21.74 9.06 25.28
N SER A 223 -22.01 7.80 25.66
CA SER A 223 -21.62 7.27 26.95
C SER A 223 -20.19 6.72 26.93
N LEU A 224 -19.51 6.81 28.07
CA LEU A 224 -18.10 6.44 28.19
C LEU A 224 -17.86 4.95 27.91
N ILE A 225 -18.74 4.07 28.40
CA ILE A 225 -18.52 2.62 28.34
C ILE A 225 -18.53 2.10 26.88
N PRO A 226 -19.57 2.35 26.06
CA PRO A 226 -19.56 1.84 24.69
C PRO A 226 -18.50 2.54 23.84
N PHE A 227 -18.23 3.84 24.08
CA PHE A 227 -17.09 4.52 23.44
C PHE A 227 -15.76 3.83 23.76
N ALA A 228 -15.49 3.54 25.04
CA ALA A 228 -14.26 2.87 25.46
C ALA A 228 -14.14 1.46 24.88
N ILE A 229 -15.23 0.68 24.84
CA ILE A 229 -15.25 -0.67 24.26
C ILE A 229 -14.86 -0.61 22.77
N VAL A 230 -15.52 0.23 21.98
CA VAL A 230 -15.25 0.36 20.54
C VAL A 230 -13.83 0.88 20.30
N SER A 231 -13.36 1.82 21.13
CA SER A 231 -12.00 2.36 21.08
C SER A 231 -10.93 1.29 21.34
N VAL A 232 -11.11 0.46 22.38
CA VAL A 232 -10.20 -0.64 22.71
C VAL A 232 -10.19 -1.68 21.60
N LEU A 233 -11.36 -2.02 21.03
CA LEU A 233 -11.45 -2.93 19.89
C LEU A 233 -10.74 -2.38 18.66
N ALA A 234 -10.90 -1.09 18.34
CA ALA A 234 -10.20 -0.45 17.23
C ALA A 234 -8.67 -0.49 17.41
N ILE A 235 -8.17 -0.20 18.61
CA ILE A 235 -6.74 -0.29 18.96
C ILE A 235 -6.24 -1.74 18.86
N ALA A 236 -7.04 -2.71 19.33
CA ALA A 236 -6.70 -4.11 19.25
C ALA A 236 -6.56 -4.57 17.78
N LEU A 237 -7.53 -4.24 16.93
CA LEU A 237 -7.55 -4.58 15.50
C LEU A 237 -6.30 -4.05 14.77
N THR A 238 -5.92 -2.79 15.00
CA THR A 238 -4.71 -2.23 14.38
C THR A 238 -3.41 -2.86 14.93
N SER A 239 -3.39 -3.36 16.16
CA SER A 239 -2.19 -4.03 16.68
C SER A 239 -1.93 -5.42 16.09
N LEU A 240 -2.94 -6.08 15.51
CA LEU A 240 -2.85 -7.49 15.09
C LEU A 240 -1.92 -7.70 13.89
N HIS A 241 -1.81 -6.72 12.99
CA HIS A 241 -1.01 -6.84 11.77
C HIS A 241 0.48 -6.44 11.95
N ILE A 242 0.84 -5.89 13.12
CA ILE A 242 2.20 -5.37 13.40
C ILE A 242 3.13 -6.49 13.88
N GLY A 243 4.31 -6.56 13.25
CA GLY A 243 5.30 -7.60 13.55
C GLY A 243 5.91 -7.54 14.96
N LYS A 244 6.29 -6.35 15.43
CA LYS A 244 6.93 -6.14 16.75
C LYS A 244 6.09 -5.21 17.64
N LYS A 245 5.07 -5.79 18.28
CA LYS A 245 4.11 -5.06 19.13
C LYS A 245 4.76 -4.22 20.25
N LEU A 246 5.79 -4.73 20.92
CA LEU A 246 6.47 -4.00 22.00
C LEU A 246 7.19 -2.71 21.53
N ARG A 247 7.46 -2.60 20.23
CA ARG A 247 8.11 -1.42 19.63
C ARG A 247 7.11 -0.45 19.03
N MET A 248 5.81 -0.69 19.19
CA MET A 248 4.75 0.11 18.56
C MET A 248 4.92 1.60 18.85
N TRP A 249 5.24 2.00 20.09
CA TRP A 249 5.43 3.41 20.47
C TRP A 249 6.29 4.24 19.49
N ARG A 250 7.20 3.63 18.73
CA ARG A 250 7.99 4.28 17.68
C ARG A 250 7.17 4.84 16.52
N PHE A 251 5.89 4.51 16.37
CA PHE A 251 5.07 4.98 15.24
C PHE A 251 4.92 6.51 15.19
N ILE A 252 5.03 7.23 16.30
CA ILE A 252 4.92 8.70 16.32
C ILE A 252 6.21 9.42 15.95
N LEU A 253 7.31 8.72 15.68
CA LEU A 253 8.60 9.36 15.45
C LEU A 253 8.66 10.13 14.12
N ASN A 254 7.87 9.74 13.12
CA ASN A 254 7.92 10.33 11.77
C ASN A 254 6.61 11.02 11.33
N LEU A 255 6.07 11.93 12.14
CA LEU A 255 4.85 12.69 11.79
C LEU A 255 5.01 13.53 10.52
N LYS A 256 6.23 14.01 10.21
CA LYS A 256 6.48 14.82 9.02
C LYS A 256 6.50 14.00 7.74
N GLY A 257 7.08 12.80 7.74
CA GLY A 257 7.25 12.00 6.53
C GLY A 257 6.19 10.91 6.30
N SER A 258 5.61 10.35 7.36
CA SER A 258 4.75 9.17 7.28
C SER A 258 3.28 9.48 7.55
N TRP A 259 2.39 9.17 6.60
CA TRP A 259 0.95 9.24 6.82
C TRP A 259 0.48 8.22 7.86
N LEU A 260 1.13 7.07 7.96
CA LEU A 260 0.83 6.09 8.99
C LEU A 260 1.16 6.63 10.40
N SER A 261 2.24 7.39 10.55
CA SER A 261 2.52 8.09 11.82
C SER A 261 1.44 9.11 12.16
N ARG A 262 0.98 9.89 11.17
CA ARG A 262 -0.08 10.90 11.35
C ARG A 262 -1.40 10.26 11.73
N GLU A 263 -1.76 9.14 11.09
CA GLU A 263 -2.94 8.35 11.42
C GLU A 263 -2.92 7.93 12.88
N ILE A 264 -1.86 7.24 13.32
CA ILE A 264 -1.86 6.69 14.68
C ILE A 264 -1.81 7.80 15.74
N PHE A 265 -1.04 8.87 15.48
CA PHE A 265 -1.00 10.03 16.38
C PHE A 265 -2.35 10.74 16.48
N SER A 266 -2.97 11.06 15.34
CA SER A 266 -4.23 11.79 15.31
C SER A 266 -5.39 10.95 15.86
N PHE A 267 -5.43 9.65 15.55
CA PHE A 267 -6.42 8.75 16.11
C PHE A 267 -6.27 8.59 17.62
N SER A 268 -5.05 8.38 18.13
CA SER A 268 -4.81 8.26 19.58
C SER A 268 -5.18 9.55 20.33
N THR A 269 -4.85 10.70 19.75
CA THR A 269 -5.19 12.02 20.32
C THR A 269 -6.70 12.24 20.29
N PHE A 270 -7.36 11.90 19.18
CA PHE A 270 -8.82 11.91 19.05
C PHE A 270 -9.48 11.09 20.16
N LEU A 271 -9.09 9.83 20.34
CA LEU A 271 -9.67 8.96 21.37
C LEU A 271 -9.48 9.51 22.79
N GLY A 272 -8.27 10.00 23.10
CA GLY A 272 -7.97 10.58 24.41
C GLY A 272 -8.76 11.85 24.70
N LEU A 273 -8.85 12.76 23.73
CA LEU A 273 -9.62 14.01 23.88
C LEU A 273 -11.12 13.75 23.95
N THR A 274 -11.66 12.81 23.16
CA THR A 274 -13.06 12.40 23.27
C THR A 274 -13.37 11.80 24.64
N GLY A 275 -12.54 10.88 25.13
CA GLY A 275 -12.70 10.33 26.48
C GLY A 275 -12.67 11.41 27.56
N LEU A 276 -11.75 12.37 27.45
CA LEU A 276 -11.67 13.51 28.35
C LEU A 276 -12.90 14.43 28.25
N GLN A 277 -13.41 14.66 27.04
CA GLN A 277 -14.63 15.43 26.81
C GLN A 277 -15.85 14.76 27.46
N ILE A 278 -16.00 13.44 27.38
CA ILE A 278 -17.10 12.71 28.03
C ILE A 278 -17.03 12.86 29.55
N ILE A 279 -15.83 12.80 30.14
CA ILE A 279 -15.65 12.88 31.60
C ILE A 279 -15.83 14.31 32.13
N THR A 280 -15.34 15.31 31.40
CA THR A 280 -15.34 16.71 31.83
C THR A 280 -16.55 17.50 31.33
N GLU A 281 -17.34 16.93 30.42
CA GLU A 281 -18.45 17.57 29.71
C GLU A 281 -18.04 18.86 28.97
N ASN A 282 -16.75 19.06 28.72
CA ASN A 282 -16.23 20.28 28.12
C ASN A 282 -16.31 20.25 26.58
N GLN A 283 -17.21 21.04 26.01
CA GLN A 283 -17.41 21.13 24.56
C GLN A 283 -16.18 21.62 23.78
N MET A 284 -15.35 22.50 24.36
CA MET A 284 -14.13 22.97 23.70
C MET A 284 -13.16 21.82 23.44
N ILE A 285 -13.00 20.92 24.41
CA ILE A 285 -12.19 19.70 24.24
C ILE A 285 -12.78 18.84 23.12
N GLY A 286 -14.10 18.76 23.04
CA GLY A 286 -14.80 18.01 22.01
C GLY A 286 -14.58 18.57 20.60
N TYR A 287 -14.61 19.89 20.39
CA TYR A 287 -14.28 20.49 19.09
C TYR A 287 -12.83 20.21 18.67
N VAL A 288 -11.89 20.24 19.61
CA VAL A 288 -10.49 19.84 19.34
C VAL A 288 -10.41 18.34 19.01
N ALA A 289 -11.13 17.48 19.74
CA ALA A 289 -11.23 16.06 19.45
C ALA A 289 -11.76 15.83 18.02
N MET A 290 -12.85 16.50 17.64
CA MET A 290 -13.43 16.42 16.30
C MET A 290 -12.43 16.82 15.21
N ALA A 291 -11.63 17.87 15.42
CA ALA A 291 -10.58 18.27 14.48
C ALA A 291 -9.53 17.16 14.29
N PHE A 292 -9.09 16.51 15.38
CA PHE A 292 -8.21 15.34 15.29
C PHE A 292 -8.89 14.12 14.64
N GLY A 293 -10.19 13.92 14.88
CA GLY A 293 -10.98 12.87 14.22
C GLY A 293 -11.02 13.07 12.70
N ILE A 294 -11.29 14.29 12.23
CA ILE A 294 -11.26 14.64 10.80
C ILE A 294 -9.85 14.42 10.22
N PHE A 295 -8.81 14.89 10.92
CA PHE A 295 -7.44 14.69 10.47
C PHE A 295 -7.03 13.20 10.44
N SER A 296 -7.57 12.39 11.35
CA SER A 296 -7.41 10.93 11.35
C SER A 296 -8.06 10.31 10.12
N LEU A 297 -9.29 10.69 9.75
CA LEU A 297 -9.96 10.19 8.55
C LEU A 297 -9.16 10.46 7.27
N ILE A 298 -8.66 11.69 7.14
CA ILE A 298 -7.80 12.09 6.01
C ILE A 298 -6.50 11.28 6.03
N SER A 299 -5.89 11.10 7.20
CA SER A 299 -4.65 10.34 7.33
C SER A 299 -4.83 8.88 6.91
N VAL A 300 -5.94 8.24 7.30
CA VAL A 300 -6.28 6.88 6.87
C VAL A 300 -6.40 6.77 5.36
N ASP A 301 -7.11 7.69 4.71
CA ASP A 301 -7.21 7.70 3.25
C ASP A 301 -5.84 7.88 2.57
N MET A 302 -4.97 8.72 3.17
CA MET A 302 -3.63 9.00 2.64
C MET A 302 -2.60 7.88 2.90
N VAL A 303 -2.84 6.95 3.82
CA VAL A 303 -1.97 5.77 4.00
C VAL A 303 -1.90 4.97 2.69
N TYR A 304 -3.02 4.85 1.97
CA TYR A 304 -3.12 4.07 0.73
C TYR A 304 -2.59 4.79 -0.51
N LYS A 305 -1.98 5.98 -0.40
CA LYS A 305 -1.43 6.73 -1.55
C LYS A 305 -0.42 5.96 -2.41
N PHE A 306 0.19 4.90 -1.85
CA PHE A 306 1.16 4.05 -2.54
C PHE A 306 0.52 2.89 -3.31
N LEU A 307 -0.77 2.62 -3.09
CA LEU A 307 -1.47 1.61 -3.85
C LEU A 307 -1.78 2.18 -5.23
N LYS A 308 -1.28 1.49 -6.27
CA LYS A 308 -1.64 1.82 -7.64
C LYS A 308 -2.98 1.15 -7.91
N ARG A 309 -4.01 1.97 -8.06
CA ARG A 309 -5.32 1.51 -8.48
C ARG A 309 -5.33 1.26 -9.97
N ARG A 310 -5.99 0.19 -10.39
CA ARG A 310 -6.07 -0.17 -11.80
C ARG A 310 -6.95 0.77 -12.62
N ASP A 311 -7.86 1.49 -11.97
CA ASP A 311 -8.76 2.48 -12.61
C ASP A 311 -8.17 3.89 -12.73
N GLY A 312 -7.04 4.17 -12.07
CA GLY A 312 -6.36 5.48 -12.11
C GLY A 312 -7.11 6.63 -11.40
N LEU A 313 -8.19 6.34 -10.68
CA LEU A 313 -9.01 7.38 -10.04
C LEU A 313 -8.40 7.82 -8.69
N VAL A 314 -8.28 9.13 -8.47
CA VAL A 314 -7.80 9.69 -7.19
C VAL A 314 -8.94 9.71 -6.16
N LEU A 315 -10.12 10.19 -6.55
CA LEU A 315 -11.34 10.19 -5.73
C LEU A 315 -12.13 8.90 -5.97
N HIS A 316 -12.67 8.28 -4.90
CA HIS A 316 -13.47 7.07 -5.03
C HIS A 316 -14.48 6.85 -3.91
N SER A 317 -15.45 5.98 -4.19
CA SER A 317 -16.52 5.61 -3.26
C SER A 317 -16.02 5.04 -1.93
N GLY A 318 -14.95 4.25 -1.99
CA GLY A 318 -14.32 3.61 -0.84
C GLY A 318 -13.36 4.52 -0.05
N MET A 319 -13.61 5.82 0.05
CA MET A 319 -12.85 6.73 0.94
C MET A 319 -13.49 6.83 2.33
N VAL A 320 -12.69 6.79 3.40
CA VAL A 320 -13.18 6.68 4.79
C VAL A 320 -13.81 7.99 5.19
N THR A 321 -13.25 9.09 4.69
CA THR A 321 -13.81 10.42 4.87
C THR A 321 -15.25 10.49 4.35
N LEU A 322 -15.54 9.95 3.16
CA LEU A 322 -16.92 9.91 2.63
C LEU A 322 -17.85 9.02 3.44
N THR A 323 -17.34 7.88 3.93
CA THR A 323 -18.09 7.00 4.83
C THR A 323 -18.45 7.70 6.14
N ALA A 324 -17.51 8.43 6.74
CA ALA A 324 -17.74 9.17 7.98
C ALA A 324 -18.76 10.31 7.80
N VAL A 325 -18.69 11.03 6.68
CA VAL A 325 -19.69 12.08 6.37
C VAL A 325 -21.08 11.48 6.18
N LEU A 326 -21.20 10.31 5.51
CA LEU A 326 -22.48 9.60 5.38
C LEU A 326 -23.05 9.19 6.74
N LEU A 327 -22.23 8.58 7.60
CA LEU A 327 -22.65 8.17 8.94
C LEU A 327 -23.03 9.37 9.81
N PHE A 328 -22.29 10.47 9.71
CA PHE A 328 -22.61 11.70 10.44
C PHE A 328 -23.94 12.31 9.96
N ALA A 329 -24.13 12.46 8.65
CA ALA A 329 -25.34 12.98 8.05
C ALA A 329 -26.57 12.18 8.50
N TRP A 330 -26.40 10.86 8.59
CA TRP A 330 -27.44 9.99 9.06
C TRP A 330 -27.74 10.14 10.55
N LEU A 331 -26.72 10.11 11.42
CA LEU A 331 -26.90 10.30 12.86
C LEU A 331 -27.52 11.67 13.21
N GLN A 332 -27.36 12.67 12.34
CA GLN A 332 -27.99 13.98 12.48
C GLN A 332 -29.39 14.08 11.86
N GLU A 333 -29.85 13.04 11.16
CA GLU A 333 -31.12 13.02 10.42
C GLU A 333 -31.20 14.12 9.35
N VAL A 334 -30.06 14.51 8.75
CA VAL A 334 -29.99 15.54 7.71
C VAL A 334 -30.20 14.89 6.33
N SER A 335 -31.46 14.70 5.95
CA SER A 335 -31.88 13.99 4.73
C SER A 335 -31.16 14.49 3.46
N ILE A 336 -31.10 15.81 3.25
CA ILE A 336 -30.43 16.43 2.11
C ILE A 336 -28.94 16.03 2.03
N LEU A 337 -28.25 16.01 3.17
CA LEU A 337 -26.83 15.64 3.20
C LEU A 337 -26.64 14.14 2.96
N VAL A 338 -27.53 13.29 3.48
CA VAL A 338 -27.54 11.85 3.20
C VAL A 338 -27.71 11.61 1.70
N GLU A 339 -28.69 12.26 1.05
CA GLU A 339 -28.95 12.16 -0.38
C GLU A 339 -27.73 12.57 -1.22
N LEU A 340 -27.15 13.74 -0.93
CA LEU A 340 -25.98 14.25 -1.65
C LEU A 340 -24.79 13.29 -1.56
N ILE A 341 -24.54 12.70 -0.40
CA ILE A 341 -23.41 11.78 -0.19
C ILE A 341 -23.69 10.40 -0.79
N ILE A 342 -24.92 9.91 -0.73
CA ILE A 342 -25.36 8.69 -1.43
C ILE A 342 -25.16 8.86 -2.94
N LEU A 343 -25.61 9.98 -3.51
CA LEU A 343 -25.43 10.30 -4.92
C LEU A 343 -23.94 10.39 -5.27
N ALA A 344 -23.15 11.13 -4.50
CA ALA A 344 -21.71 11.26 -4.74
C ALA A 344 -20.98 9.91 -4.68
N LYS A 345 -21.19 9.11 -3.62
CA LYS A 345 -20.58 7.76 -3.49
C LYS A 345 -21.07 6.82 -4.57
N GLY A 346 -22.36 6.86 -4.92
CA GLY A 346 -22.97 6.05 -5.99
C GLY A 346 -22.38 6.38 -7.35
N SER A 347 -22.29 7.67 -7.71
CA SER A 347 -21.67 8.13 -8.96
C SER A 347 -20.20 7.74 -9.03
N LEU A 348 -19.43 7.92 -7.95
CA LEU A 348 -18.02 7.50 -7.89
C LEU A 348 -17.87 5.99 -8.04
N TYR A 349 -18.76 5.20 -7.42
CA TYR A 349 -18.75 3.76 -7.51
C TYR A 349 -19.07 3.27 -8.93
N VAL A 350 -20.10 3.82 -9.57
CA VAL A 350 -20.46 3.52 -10.96
C VAL A 350 -19.32 3.92 -11.91
N TRP A 351 -18.75 5.11 -11.73
CA TRP A 351 -17.62 5.57 -12.54
C TRP A 351 -16.42 4.62 -12.41
N ARG A 352 -16.10 4.19 -11.18
CA ARG A 352 -15.09 3.16 -10.92
C ARG A 352 -15.36 1.86 -11.69
N LYS A 353 -16.59 1.33 -11.69
CA LYS A 353 -16.93 0.11 -12.44
C LYS A 353 -16.87 0.31 -13.95
N ILE A 354 -17.27 1.47 -14.47
CA ILE A 354 -17.13 1.82 -15.88
C ILE A 354 -15.64 1.87 -16.27
N ALA A 355 -14.80 2.50 -15.44
CA ALA A 355 -13.36 2.58 -15.68
C ALA A 355 -12.70 1.20 -15.72
N LEU A 356 -13.04 0.30 -14.80
CA LEU A 356 -12.53 -1.08 -14.79
C LEU A 356 -12.99 -1.89 -16.00
N LYS A 357 -14.26 -1.73 -16.41
CA LYS A 357 -14.79 -2.38 -17.62
C LYS A 357 -14.06 -1.93 -18.88
N LYS A 358 -13.69 -0.64 -18.99
CA LYS A 358 -12.91 -0.11 -20.12
C LYS A 358 -11.50 -0.71 -20.23
N ILE A 359 -10.94 -1.20 -19.12
CA ILE A 359 -9.59 -1.80 -19.05
C ILE A 359 -9.71 -3.34 -18.97
N GLU A 360 -10.90 -3.90 -19.26
CA GLU A 360 -11.18 -5.35 -19.29
C GLU A 360 -10.83 -6.13 -18.01
N ILE A 361 -10.77 -5.43 -16.88
CA ILE A 361 -10.52 -6.06 -15.58
C ILE A 361 -11.82 -6.67 -15.06
N ARG A 362 -11.79 -7.96 -14.74
CA ARG A 362 -12.92 -8.66 -14.12
C ARG A 362 -13.28 -8.01 -12.76
N TYR A 363 -14.55 -7.69 -12.58
CA TYR A 363 -15.16 -7.29 -11.31
C TYR A 363 -16.31 -8.24 -10.97
N PHE A 364 -16.86 -8.14 -9.76
CA PHE A 364 -17.93 -9.01 -9.27
C PHE A 364 -19.30 -8.33 -9.44
N PRO A 365 -20.08 -8.63 -10.51
CA PRO A 365 -21.31 -7.91 -10.80
C PRO A 365 -22.38 -8.08 -9.72
N ILE A 366 -22.48 -9.27 -9.12
CA ILE A 366 -23.44 -9.56 -8.04
C ILE A 366 -23.12 -8.70 -6.80
N LEU A 367 -21.85 -8.67 -6.37
CA LEU A 367 -21.43 -7.81 -5.25
C LEU A 367 -21.68 -6.33 -5.55
N SER A 368 -21.50 -5.91 -6.80
CA SER A 368 -21.79 -4.55 -7.20
C SER A 368 -23.28 -4.18 -7.13
N ILE A 369 -24.17 -5.10 -7.49
CA ILE A 369 -25.62 -4.90 -7.32
C ILE A 369 -25.96 -4.81 -5.83
N VAL A 370 -25.46 -5.75 -5.01
CA VAL A 370 -25.67 -5.74 -3.56
C VAL A 370 -25.16 -4.44 -2.94
N ARG A 371 -23.99 -3.94 -3.36
CA ARG A 371 -23.43 -2.68 -2.89
C ARG A 371 -24.34 -1.48 -3.16
N ILE A 372 -24.89 -1.39 -4.38
CA ILE A 372 -25.82 -0.30 -4.74
C ILE A 372 -27.11 -0.41 -3.94
N ILE A 373 -27.65 -1.62 -3.75
CA ILE A 373 -28.81 -1.85 -2.89
C ILE A 373 -28.51 -1.40 -1.46
N CYS A 374 -27.38 -1.80 -0.87
CA CYS A 374 -26.99 -1.38 0.48
C CYS A 374 -26.77 0.14 0.62
N LEU A 375 -26.52 0.85 -0.49
CA LEU A 375 -26.39 2.32 -0.48
C LEU A 375 -27.75 3.02 -0.52
N LEU A 376 -28.70 2.49 -1.30
CA LEU A 376 -30.02 3.11 -1.54
C LEU A 376 -31.10 2.66 -0.56
N LEU A 377 -31.09 1.39 -0.17
CA LEU A 377 -32.11 0.79 0.70
C LEU A 377 -32.24 1.52 2.04
N PRO A 378 -31.16 1.89 2.75
CA PRO A 378 -31.26 2.69 3.97
C PRO A 378 -32.04 4.01 3.81
N TYR A 379 -31.89 4.68 2.67
CA TYR A 379 -32.58 5.92 2.37
C TYR A 379 -34.07 5.68 2.12
N ILE A 380 -34.43 4.62 1.38
CA ILE A 380 -35.83 4.23 1.19
C ILE A 380 -36.48 3.84 2.54
N LEU A 381 -35.72 3.20 3.42
CA LEU A 381 -36.20 2.79 4.75
C LEU A 381 -36.34 3.97 5.74
N LEU A 382 -35.63 5.08 5.51
CA LEU A 382 -35.79 6.32 6.29
C LEU A 382 -37.20 6.91 6.14
N ASP A 383 -37.78 6.84 4.94
CA ASP A 383 -39.14 7.30 4.65
C ASP A 383 -40.24 6.39 5.24
N LEU A 384 -39.88 5.16 5.65
CA LEU A 384 -40.82 4.14 6.16
C LEU A 384 -40.83 4.02 7.69
N GLU A 385 -40.25 4.99 8.41
CA GLU A 385 -40.12 5.00 9.89
C GLU A 385 -39.53 3.71 10.49
N MET A 386 -38.74 2.96 9.71
CA MET A 386 -38.15 1.70 10.13
C MET A 386 -36.89 1.89 11.01
N ILE A 387 -36.65 0.88 11.86
CA ILE A 387 -35.72 0.87 13.00
C ILE A 387 -34.28 1.26 12.59
N LEU A 388 -33.83 2.45 13.04
CA LEU A 388 -32.46 3.02 12.91
C LEU A 388 -31.28 2.02 12.92
N PRO A 389 -31.20 1.02 13.84
CA PRO A 389 -30.15 -0.01 13.86
C PRO A 389 -30.08 -0.91 12.61
N ILE A 390 -31.21 -1.29 12.00
CA ILE A 390 -31.20 -2.19 10.83
C ILE A 390 -30.54 -1.48 9.66
N SER A 391 -30.88 -0.22 9.47
CA SER A 391 -30.34 0.57 8.39
C SER A 391 -28.82 0.78 8.57
N LEU A 392 -28.35 1.05 9.80
CA LEU A 392 -26.91 1.14 10.09
C LEU A 392 -26.16 -0.14 9.69
N ILE A 393 -26.71 -1.32 10.01
CA ILE A 393 -26.15 -2.61 9.60
C ILE A 393 -26.05 -2.71 8.07
N ILE A 394 -27.07 -2.26 7.34
CA ILE A 394 -27.08 -2.28 5.87
C ILE A 394 -26.00 -1.34 5.31
N ILE A 395 -25.82 -0.12 5.84
CA ILE A 395 -24.75 0.78 5.41
C ILE A 395 -23.39 0.15 5.68
N PHE A 396 -23.14 -0.35 6.90
CA PHE A 396 -21.86 -0.99 7.22
C PHE A 396 -21.57 -2.18 6.31
N ALA A 397 -22.56 -3.02 6.01
CA ALA A 397 -22.40 -4.11 5.05
C ALA A 397 -22.02 -3.60 3.65
N GLY A 398 -22.68 -2.55 3.17
CA GLY A 398 -22.35 -1.89 1.90
C GLY A 398 -20.93 -1.33 1.89
N GLU A 399 -20.50 -0.65 2.95
CA GLU A 399 -19.15 -0.09 3.06
C GLU A 399 -18.07 -1.19 3.15
N ILE A 400 -18.35 -2.31 3.83
CA ILE A 400 -17.47 -3.49 3.84
C ILE A 400 -17.30 -4.04 2.41
N ILE A 401 -18.38 -4.14 1.63
CA ILE A 401 -18.29 -4.61 0.23
C ILE A 401 -17.43 -3.66 -0.61
N ASP A 402 -17.68 -2.35 -0.55
CA ASP A 402 -16.92 -1.33 -1.30
C ASP A 402 -15.42 -1.40 -0.99
N ARG A 403 -15.09 -1.56 0.30
CA ARG A 403 -13.72 -1.72 0.79
C ARG A 403 -13.10 -3.01 0.33
N SER A 404 -13.83 -4.11 0.44
CA SER A 404 -13.35 -5.42 0.02
C SER A 404 -12.98 -5.43 -1.46
N GLU A 405 -13.82 -4.82 -2.29
CA GLU A 405 -13.50 -4.62 -3.71
C GLU A 405 -12.34 -3.67 -3.91
N PHE A 406 -12.18 -2.62 -3.09
CA PHE A 406 -11.03 -1.71 -3.16
C PHE A 406 -9.71 -2.44 -2.96
N TYR A 407 -9.64 -3.34 -1.97
CA TYR A 407 -8.47 -4.19 -1.75
C TYR A 407 -8.24 -5.19 -2.90
N HIS A 408 -9.31 -5.68 -3.53
CA HIS A 408 -9.19 -6.58 -4.67
C HIS A 408 -8.68 -5.88 -5.95
N GLU A 409 -9.05 -4.62 -6.14
CA GLU A 409 -8.76 -3.83 -7.34
C GLU A 409 -7.48 -2.99 -7.23
N SER A 410 -6.82 -3.02 -6.06
CA SER A 410 -5.59 -2.27 -5.77
C SER A 410 -4.41 -3.22 -5.56
N ASP A 411 -3.24 -2.83 -6.03
CA ASP A 411 -1.99 -3.55 -5.75
C ASP A 411 -0.82 -2.55 -5.65
N VAL A 412 0.34 -3.04 -5.22
CA VAL A 412 1.59 -2.29 -5.17
C VAL A 412 2.33 -2.46 -6.49
N ILE A 413 3.02 -1.39 -6.93
CA ILE A 413 3.93 -1.47 -8.07
C ILE A 413 5.08 -2.40 -7.71
N THR A 414 5.31 -3.43 -8.51
CA THR A 414 6.47 -4.32 -8.36
C THR A 414 7.12 -4.54 -9.72
N PRO A 415 8.45 -4.75 -9.77
CA PRO A 415 9.16 -5.03 -11.02
C PRO A 415 8.53 -6.16 -11.84
N GLU A 416 8.11 -7.24 -11.19
CA GLU A 416 7.49 -8.36 -11.86
C GLU A 416 6.12 -7.99 -12.48
N ASN A 417 5.35 -7.09 -11.84
CA ASN A 417 4.10 -6.60 -12.42
C ASN A 417 4.38 -5.71 -13.64
N GLU A 418 5.38 -4.84 -13.57
CA GLU A 418 5.74 -3.95 -14.70
C GLU A 418 6.31 -4.72 -15.90
N LEU A 419 7.15 -5.73 -15.65
CA LEU A 419 7.71 -6.60 -16.69
C LEU A 419 6.64 -7.45 -17.41
N ARG A 420 5.49 -7.71 -16.79
CA ARG A 420 4.34 -8.36 -17.46
C ARG A 420 3.58 -7.37 -18.35
N ILE A 421 3.38 -6.13 -17.90
CA ILE A 421 2.61 -5.10 -18.62
C ILE A 421 3.27 -4.70 -19.95
N LEU A 422 4.60 -4.76 -20.04
CA LEU A 422 5.32 -4.48 -21.29
C LEU A 422 4.88 -5.39 -22.46
N ASN A 423 4.31 -6.58 -22.19
CA ASN A 423 3.78 -7.48 -23.22
C ASN A 423 2.51 -6.96 -23.93
N TYR A 424 1.91 -5.87 -23.45
CA TYR A 424 0.62 -5.36 -23.97
C TYR A 424 0.73 -4.12 -24.85
N LYS A 425 1.90 -3.48 -24.90
CA LYS A 425 2.11 -2.19 -25.61
C LYS A 425 2.90 -2.30 -26.91
N THR A 426 3.34 -3.51 -27.26
CA THR A 426 3.90 -3.89 -28.55
C THR A 426 2.88 -4.75 -29.27
#